data_AF-A0AAV5DZB2-F1
#
_entry.id   AF-A0AAV5DZB2-F1
#
_cell.length_a   1.000
_cell.length_b   1.000
_cell.length_c   1.000
_cell.angle_alpha   90.00
_cell.angle_beta   90.00
_cell.angle_gamma   90.00
#
_symmetry.space_group_name_H-M   'P 1'
#
loop_
_entity.id
_entity.type
_entity.pdbx_description
1 polymer ?
#
loop_
_entity_poly.entity_id
_entity_poly.type
_entity_poly.pdbx_seq_one_letter_code
_entity_poly.pdbx_strand_id
1 'polypeptide(L)'
;MLLEMLDSYEDCVALAQAVKAVPESYQPSDQPTDFKGLIKTEVIKIKEGSSTSGQNHPLFRQFKESVWNVHHAGQPMPGEEQEDVIMTSTQTAIRNVSCPITGKPVTELPNPVRCVDCGHIYEKDPIVHYIRTKKPPNCPIAGCPVILQIGKVACDPLLRIEIEEFRSLEPAAPNATNIEDFTDLNDDDEDDE
;
A
#
# COMPACT_ATOMS: atom_id res chain seq x y z
N MET A 1 15.23 16.75 14.26
CA MET A 1 15.68 15.35 14.45
C MET A 1 14.82 14.36 13.67
N LEU A 2 13.55 14.09 14.01
CA LEU A 2 12.77 13.07 13.26
C LEU A 2 12.29 13.54 11.87
N LEU A 3 11.84 14.79 11.75
CA LEU A 3 11.50 15.39 10.44
C LEU A 3 12.72 15.46 9.51
N GLU A 4 13.85 15.94 10.03
CA GLU A 4 15.12 15.99 9.30
C GLU A 4 15.61 14.60 8.86
N MET A 5 15.36 13.56 9.67
CA MET A 5 15.63 12.17 9.29
C MET A 5 14.71 11.68 8.17
N LEU A 6 13.44 12.06 8.19
CA LEU A 6 12.48 11.72 7.13
C LEU A 6 12.82 12.42 5.82
N ASP A 7 13.13 13.73 5.86
CA ASP A 7 13.57 14.49 4.68
C ASP A 7 14.83 13.84 4.07
N SER A 8 15.81 13.50 4.92
CA SER A 8 17.01 12.80 4.46
C SER A 8 16.72 11.41 3.89
N TYR A 9 15.71 10.70 4.41
CA TYR A 9 15.30 9.40 3.89
C TYR A 9 14.65 9.54 2.51
N GLU A 10 13.72 10.47 2.34
CA GLU A 10 13.07 10.77 1.06
C GLU A 10 14.11 11.18 0.01
N ASP A 11 15.11 12.00 0.38
CA ASP A 11 16.25 12.34 -0.46
C ASP A 11 17.03 11.11 -0.94
N CYS A 12 17.31 10.17 -0.03
CA CYS A 12 18.00 8.93 -0.36
C CYS A 12 17.18 8.04 -1.29
N VAL A 13 15.87 7.94 -1.05
CA VAL A 13 14.95 7.15 -1.89
C VAL A 13 14.89 7.72 -3.31
N ALA A 14 14.70 9.04 -3.44
CA ALA A 14 14.66 9.71 -4.73
C ALA A 14 15.98 9.54 -5.49
N LEU A 15 17.13 9.66 -4.80
CA LEU A 15 18.44 9.42 -5.40
C LEU A 15 18.59 7.97 -5.88
N ALA A 16 18.20 6.99 -5.06
CA ALA A 16 18.30 5.58 -5.42
C ALA A 16 17.41 5.22 -6.62
N GLN A 17 16.22 5.81 -6.71
CA GLN A 17 15.33 5.66 -7.87
C GLN A 17 15.92 6.31 -9.12
N ALA A 18 16.43 7.55 -9.02
CA ALA A 18 17.07 8.24 -10.13
C ALA A 18 18.26 7.45 -10.70
N VAL A 19 19.13 6.92 -9.83
CA VAL A 19 20.28 6.10 -10.25
C VAL A 19 19.85 4.85 -11.03
N LYS A 20 18.69 4.26 -10.70
CA LYS A 20 18.14 3.10 -11.42
C LYS A 20 17.47 3.47 -12.73
N ALA A 21 16.84 4.65 -12.80
CA ALA A 21 16.09 5.12 -13.96
C ALA A 21 16.98 5.69 -15.08
N VAL A 22 18.10 6.35 -14.73
CA VAL A 22 19.01 6.94 -15.72
C VAL A 22 19.50 5.95 -16.78
N PRO A 23 19.94 4.72 -16.45
CA PRO A 23 20.33 3.72 -17.44
C PRO A 23 19.23 3.33 -18.44
N GLU A 24 17.96 3.41 -18.06
CA GLU A 24 16.83 2.99 -18.91
C GLU A 24 16.58 3.95 -20.08
N SER A 25 16.97 5.22 -19.92
CA SER A 25 16.77 6.29 -20.92
C SER A 25 18.06 6.81 -21.54
N TYR A 26 19.23 6.40 -21.02
CA TYR A 26 20.52 6.85 -21.50
C TYR A 26 20.82 6.37 -22.92
N GLN A 27 21.26 7.29 -23.78
CA GLN A 27 21.77 7.00 -25.12
C GLN A 27 23.26 7.37 -25.21
N PRO A 28 24.16 6.41 -25.46
CA PRO A 28 25.58 6.69 -25.64
C PRO A 28 25.83 7.66 -26.80
N SER A 29 26.82 8.53 -26.64
CA SER A 29 27.29 9.43 -27.70
C SER A 29 28.81 9.55 -27.67
N ASP A 30 29.39 10.10 -28.74
CA ASP A 30 30.83 10.37 -28.83
C ASP A 30 31.31 11.50 -27.90
N GLN A 31 30.39 12.20 -27.22
CA GLN A 31 30.71 13.24 -26.25
C GLN A 31 30.68 12.73 -24.80
N PRO A 32 31.55 13.27 -23.92
CA PRO A 32 31.50 12.98 -22.49
C PRO A 32 30.10 13.28 -21.91
N THR A 33 29.53 12.31 -21.20
CA THR A 33 28.22 12.45 -20.57
C THR A 33 28.33 13.01 -19.15
N ASP A 34 27.54 14.03 -18.83
CA ASP A 34 27.38 14.52 -17.46
C ASP A 34 26.34 13.68 -16.68
N PHE A 35 26.78 12.53 -16.17
CA PHE A 35 25.92 11.66 -15.36
C PHE A 35 25.44 12.33 -14.07
N LYS A 36 26.21 13.27 -13.51
CA LYS A 36 25.82 13.99 -12.30
C LYS A 36 24.63 14.92 -12.60
N GLY A 37 24.66 15.60 -13.73
CA GLY A 37 23.55 16.40 -14.24
C GLY A 37 22.30 15.56 -14.48
N LEU A 38 22.43 14.43 -15.20
CA LEU A 38 21.32 13.53 -15.50
C LEU A 38 20.63 12.99 -14.25
N ILE A 39 21.40 12.49 -13.28
CA ILE A 39 20.85 11.98 -12.02
C ILE A 39 20.14 13.10 -11.25
N LYS A 40 20.73 14.30 -11.19
CA LYS A 40 20.09 15.45 -10.51
C LYS A 40 18.75 15.83 -11.15
N THR A 41 18.69 15.87 -12.48
CA THR A 41 17.45 16.17 -13.20
C THR A 41 16.38 15.12 -12.90
N GLU A 42 16.74 13.83 -12.91
CA GLU A 42 15.79 12.77 -12.60
C GLU A 42 15.33 12.80 -11.13
N VAL A 43 16.22 13.14 -10.18
CA VAL A 43 15.83 13.35 -8.77
C VAL A 43 14.81 14.47 -8.64
N ILE A 44 15.00 15.61 -9.32
CA ILE A 44 14.06 16.73 -9.28
C ILE A 44 12.69 16.28 -9.79
N LYS A 45 12.66 15.61 -10.94
CA LYS A 45 11.44 15.07 -11.54
C LYS A 45 10.71 14.08 -10.63
N ILE A 46 11.45 13.19 -9.96
CA ILE A 46 10.88 12.23 -8.99
C ILE A 46 10.28 12.97 -7.79
N LYS A 47 10.98 13.98 -7.26
CA LYS A 47 10.50 14.79 -6.14
C LYS A 47 9.29 15.64 -6.50
N GLU A 48 9.24 16.22 -7.69
CA GLU A 48 8.08 16.99 -8.18
C GLU A 48 6.83 16.11 -8.30
N GLY A 49 6.99 14.81 -8.57
CA GLY A 49 5.88 13.84 -8.55
C GLY A 49 5.47 13.36 -7.15
N SER A 50 6.27 13.64 -6.11
CA SER A 50 6.04 13.19 -4.73
C SER A 50 5.62 14.39 -3.87
N SER A 51 4.30 14.62 -3.79
CA SER A 51 3.72 15.73 -2.99
C SER A 51 3.45 15.36 -1.53
N THR A 52 4.34 14.61 -0.87
CA THR A 52 4.21 14.32 0.56
C THR A 52 4.93 15.41 1.35
N SER A 53 4.18 16.31 2.00
CA SER A 53 4.78 17.17 3.02
C SER A 53 5.23 16.28 4.19
N GLY A 54 6.44 16.51 4.74
CA GLY A 54 6.98 15.67 5.82
C GLY A 54 6.10 15.55 7.08
N GLN A 55 5.10 16.43 7.24
CA GLN A 55 4.09 16.37 8.31
C GLN A 55 3.00 15.31 8.08
N ASN A 56 2.72 14.97 6.82
CA ASN A 56 1.69 14.00 6.43
C ASN A 56 2.26 12.61 6.13
N HIS A 57 3.57 12.41 6.38
CA HIS A 57 4.21 11.13 6.15
C HIS A 57 3.66 10.08 7.15
N PRO A 58 3.23 8.87 6.70
CA PRO A 58 2.61 7.87 7.59
C PRO A 58 3.48 7.51 8.81
N LEU A 59 4.80 7.34 8.63
CA LEU A 59 5.73 7.14 9.75
C LEU A 59 5.74 8.29 10.78
N PHE A 60 5.60 9.54 10.33
CA PHE A 60 5.59 10.70 11.24
C PHE A 60 4.30 10.73 12.07
N ARG A 61 3.16 10.49 11.42
CA ARG A 61 1.86 10.36 12.06
C ARG A 61 1.88 9.24 13.11
N GLN A 62 2.29 8.03 12.74
CA GLN A 62 2.38 6.90 13.66
C GLN A 62 3.31 7.18 14.85
N PHE A 63 4.43 7.88 14.62
CA PHE A 63 5.32 8.28 15.70
C PHE A 63 4.63 9.23 16.68
N LYS A 64 3.96 10.28 16.20
CA LYS A 64 3.21 11.22 17.06
C LYS A 64 2.13 10.50 17.86
N GLU A 65 1.32 9.67 17.21
CA GLU A 65 0.26 8.88 17.84
C GLU A 65 0.82 7.95 18.92
N SER A 66 1.93 7.26 18.64
CA SER A 66 2.58 6.37 19.59
C SER A 66 3.09 7.11 20.83
N VAL A 67 3.71 8.28 20.63
CA VAL A 67 4.17 9.14 21.74
C VAL A 67 3.00 9.67 22.56
N TRP A 68 1.92 10.09 21.91
CA TRP A 68 0.70 10.56 22.56
C TRP A 68 0.06 9.47 23.44
N ASN A 69 -0.07 8.26 22.91
CA ASN A 69 -0.68 7.11 23.57
C ASN A 69 0.04 6.66 24.87
N VAL A 70 1.31 7.03 25.08
CA VAL A 70 2.04 6.71 26.31
C VAL A 70 1.35 7.29 27.55
N HIS A 71 0.76 8.48 27.43
CA HIS A 71 0.12 9.19 28.55
C HIS A 71 -1.38 9.43 28.36
N HIS A 72 -1.90 9.18 27.15
CA HIS A 72 -3.28 9.49 26.76
C HIS A 72 -3.96 8.29 26.07
N ALA A 73 -3.65 7.07 26.51
CA ALA A 73 -4.20 5.84 25.93
C ALA A 73 -5.74 5.90 25.84
N GLY A 74 -6.27 5.64 24.64
CA GLY A 74 -7.71 5.69 24.37
C GLY A 74 -8.29 7.09 24.16
N GLN A 75 -7.48 8.15 24.25
CA GLN A 75 -7.88 9.50 23.87
C GLN A 75 -7.29 9.85 22.50
N PRO A 76 -8.11 10.35 21.56
CA PRO A 76 -7.61 10.81 20.27
C PRO A 76 -6.64 11.98 20.46
N MET A 77 -5.62 12.05 19.61
CA MET A 77 -4.65 13.14 19.65
C MET A 77 -5.31 14.46 19.20
N PRO A 78 -5.17 15.56 19.96
CA PRO A 78 -5.80 16.84 19.64
C PRO A 78 -5.32 17.38 18.27
N GLY A 79 -6.25 17.85 17.44
CA GLY A 79 -5.96 18.48 16.15
C GLY A 79 -5.92 17.55 14.93
N GLU A 80 -6.20 16.25 15.09
CA GLU A 80 -6.39 15.30 13.97
C GLU A 80 -7.88 15.07 13.62
N GLU A 81 -8.79 15.71 14.35
CA GLU A 81 -10.25 15.62 14.20
C GLU A 81 -10.83 16.35 12.97
N GLN A 82 -9.99 16.80 12.02
CA GLN A 82 -10.45 17.41 10.75
C GLN A 82 -10.18 16.56 9.51
N GLU A 83 -9.63 15.36 9.66
CA GLU A 83 -9.72 14.34 8.61
C GLU A 83 -11.02 13.55 8.77
N ASP A 84 -12.16 14.25 8.61
CA ASP A 84 -13.36 13.59 8.08
C ASP A 84 -12.95 13.07 6.70
N VAL A 85 -12.44 11.84 6.66
CA VAL A 85 -12.05 11.17 5.43
C VAL A 85 -13.32 11.06 4.60
N ILE A 86 -13.44 11.94 3.60
CA ILE A 86 -14.37 11.79 2.51
C ILE A 86 -14.18 10.37 2.00
N MET A 87 -15.19 9.53 2.16
CA MET A 87 -15.28 8.16 1.65
C MET A 87 -15.19 8.16 0.13
N THR A 88 -14.01 8.42 -0.42
CA THR A 88 -13.65 8.00 -1.76
C THR A 88 -13.11 6.60 -1.59
N SER A 89 -13.94 5.61 -1.91
CA SER A 89 -13.74 4.16 -1.79
C SER A 89 -12.53 3.59 -2.55
N THR A 90 -11.55 4.42 -2.90
CA THR A 90 -10.45 4.14 -3.82
C THR A 90 -9.06 4.59 -3.32
N GLN A 91 -8.93 5.11 -2.09
CA GLN A 91 -7.65 5.65 -1.59
C GLN A 91 -6.84 4.72 -0.67
N THR A 92 -7.12 3.42 -0.61
CA THR A 92 -6.27 2.52 0.17
C THR A 92 -5.05 2.07 -0.65
N ALA A 93 -3.85 2.17 -0.07
CA ALA A 93 -2.61 1.68 -0.70
C ALA A 93 -2.58 0.14 -0.85
N ILE A 94 -3.49 -0.55 -0.15
CA ILE A 94 -3.69 -2.00 -0.15
C ILE A 94 -4.41 -2.44 -1.43
N ARG A 95 -3.69 -3.14 -2.32
CA ARG A 95 -4.21 -3.57 -3.63
C ARG A 95 -5.08 -4.82 -3.62
N ASN A 96 -5.05 -5.59 -2.54
CA ASN A 96 -5.83 -6.81 -2.40
C ASN A 96 -6.26 -7.00 -0.95
N VAL A 97 -7.50 -7.46 -0.75
CA VAL A 97 -8.09 -7.64 0.59
C VAL A 97 -7.68 -8.95 1.26
N SER A 98 -7.33 -9.96 0.47
CA SER A 98 -6.90 -11.28 0.95
C SER A 98 -5.64 -11.77 0.25
N CYS A 99 -4.88 -12.63 0.92
CA CYS A 99 -3.71 -13.29 0.34
C CYS A 99 -4.17 -14.24 -0.78
N PRO A 100 -3.69 -14.08 -2.03
CA PRO A 100 -4.10 -14.92 -3.16
C PRO A 100 -3.70 -16.40 -3.07
N ILE A 101 -2.84 -16.76 -2.10
CA ILE A 101 -2.34 -18.12 -1.92
C ILE A 101 -3.05 -18.81 -0.75
N THR A 102 -3.19 -18.12 0.39
CA THR A 102 -3.77 -18.70 1.60
C THR A 102 -5.23 -18.34 1.82
N GLY A 103 -5.77 -17.36 1.10
CA GLY A 103 -7.13 -16.85 1.26
C GLY A 103 -7.35 -16.01 2.53
N LYS A 104 -6.38 -15.96 3.45
CA LYS A 104 -6.48 -15.17 4.68
C LYS A 104 -6.59 -13.67 4.36
N PRO A 105 -7.37 -12.89 5.12
CA PRO A 105 -7.42 -11.44 4.93
C PRO A 105 -6.05 -10.82 5.21
N VAL A 106 -5.71 -9.76 4.47
CA VAL A 106 -4.41 -9.09 4.58
C VAL A 106 -4.15 -8.55 5.99
N THR A 107 -5.22 -8.14 6.69
CA THR A 107 -5.21 -7.65 8.07
C THR A 107 -4.83 -8.71 9.11
N GLU A 108 -4.91 -10.00 8.78
CA GLU A 108 -4.61 -11.12 9.69
C GLU A 108 -3.32 -11.88 9.31
N LEU A 109 -2.57 -11.39 8.33
CA LEU A 109 -1.34 -12.04 7.92
C LEU A 109 -0.24 -11.89 9.00
N PRO A 110 0.36 -13.00 9.49
CA PRO A 110 1.41 -12.91 10.51
C PRO A 110 2.69 -12.29 9.95
N ASN A 111 3.00 -12.59 8.69
CA ASN A 111 4.19 -12.10 7.99
C ASN A 111 3.80 -11.58 6.59
N PRO A 112 3.20 -10.38 6.50
CA PRO A 112 2.80 -9.80 5.22
C PRO A 112 4.03 -9.36 4.44
N VAL A 113 4.04 -9.66 3.15
CA VAL A 113 5.06 -9.21 2.19
C VAL A 113 4.37 -8.70 0.93
N ARG A 114 4.95 -7.69 0.30
CA ARG A 114 4.43 -7.05 -0.91
C ARG A 114 5.42 -7.24 -2.06
N CYS A 115 4.91 -7.54 -3.26
CA CYS A 115 5.73 -7.49 -4.46
C CYS A 115 5.96 -6.04 -4.88
N VAL A 116 7.21 -5.63 -5.06
CA VAL A 116 7.54 -4.24 -5.43
C VAL A 116 7.09 -3.88 -6.86
N ASP A 117 6.95 -4.87 -7.74
CA ASP A 117 6.63 -4.62 -9.15
C ASP A 117 5.10 -4.56 -9.39
N CYS A 118 4.27 -5.28 -8.62
CA CYS A 118 2.81 -5.26 -8.76
C CYS A 118 2.02 -4.74 -7.54
N GLY A 119 2.67 -4.59 -6.38
CA GLY A 119 2.05 -4.09 -5.15
C GLY A 119 1.11 -5.07 -4.44
N HIS A 120 0.92 -6.30 -4.93
CA HIS A 120 0.09 -7.30 -4.26
C HIS A 120 0.77 -7.88 -3.02
N ILE A 121 -0.05 -8.18 -2.01
CA ILE A 121 0.34 -8.59 -0.67
C ILE A 121 0.08 -10.09 -0.47
N TYR A 122 1.04 -10.75 0.16
CA TYR A 122 1.03 -12.19 0.40
C TYR A 122 1.52 -12.55 1.82
N GLU A 123 1.21 -13.76 2.25
CA GLU A 123 1.87 -14.39 3.38
C GLU A 123 3.27 -14.90 2.94
N LYS A 124 4.31 -14.58 3.72
CA LYS A 124 5.73 -14.78 3.34
C LYS A 124 6.11 -16.22 2.96
N ASP A 125 5.82 -17.20 3.81
CA ASP A 125 6.27 -18.57 3.55
C ASP A 125 5.53 -19.22 2.36
N PRO A 126 4.19 -19.08 2.24
CA PRO A 126 3.45 -19.57 1.09
C PRO A 126 3.88 -18.95 -0.24
N ILE A 127 4.12 -17.64 -0.31
CA ILE A 127 4.57 -17.00 -1.57
C ILE A 127 5.98 -17.44 -1.95
N VAL A 128 6.89 -17.57 -1.00
CA VAL A 128 8.25 -18.06 -1.27
C VAL A 128 8.21 -19.51 -1.76
N HIS A 129 7.35 -20.35 -1.18
CA HIS A 129 7.14 -21.71 -1.66
C HIS A 129 6.56 -21.72 -3.10
N TYR A 130 5.53 -20.92 -3.37
CA TYR A 130 4.91 -20.79 -4.69
C TYR A 130 5.92 -20.37 -5.78
N ILE A 131 6.78 -19.39 -5.48
CA ILE A 131 7.80 -18.92 -6.43
C ILE A 131 8.82 -20.02 -6.74
N ARG A 132 9.14 -20.88 -5.77
CA ARG A 132 10.10 -21.99 -5.94
C ARG A 132 9.52 -23.15 -6.73
N THR A 133 8.22 -23.41 -6.63
CA THR A 133 7.60 -24.60 -7.22
C THR A 133 7.00 -24.35 -8.61
N LYS A 134 6.49 -23.15 -8.88
CA LYS A 134 5.82 -22.84 -10.16
C LYS A 134 6.78 -22.25 -11.20
N LYS A 135 6.61 -22.64 -12.48
CA LYS A 135 7.40 -22.14 -13.61
C LYS A 135 6.50 -21.80 -14.81
N PRO A 136 6.38 -20.52 -15.23
CA PRO A 136 6.85 -19.31 -14.55
C PRO A 136 6.01 -18.99 -13.30
N PRO A 137 6.61 -18.40 -12.24
CA PRO A 137 5.91 -18.01 -11.03
C PRO A 137 5.11 -16.71 -11.23
N ASN A 138 4.06 -16.74 -12.04
CA ASN A 138 3.21 -15.58 -12.29
C ASN A 138 2.47 -15.16 -11.01
N CYS A 139 2.21 -13.86 -10.86
CA CYS A 139 1.33 -13.33 -9.83
C CYS A 139 -0.01 -14.09 -9.81
N PRO A 140 -0.47 -14.61 -8.66
CA PRO A 140 -1.74 -15.36 -8.59
C PRO A 140 -3.00 -14.50 -8.73
N ILE A 141 -2.89 -13.17 -8.71
CA ILE A 141 -4.03 -12.27 -8.95
C ILE A 141 -4.40 -12.31 -10.43
N ALA A 142 -5.68 -12.55 -10.71
CA ALA A 142 -6.23 -12.55 -12.06
C ALA A 142 -5.91 -11.22 -12.78
N GLY A 143 -5.40 -11.31 -14.01
CA GLY A 143 -5.07 -10.13 -14.82
C GLY A 143 -3.73 -9.45 -14.50
N CYS A 144 -2.99 -9.90 -13.48
CA CYS A 144 -1.66 -9.35 -13.20
C CYS A 144 -0.58 -10.04 -14.06
N PRO A 145 0.15 -9.31 -14.93
CA PRO A 145 1.13 -9.90 -15.85
C PRO A 145 2.50 -10.18 -15.22
N VAL A 146 2.71 -9.78 -13.95
CA VAL A 146 4.03 -9.81 -13.30
C VAL A 146 4.48 -11.24 -12.99
N ILE A 147 5.71 -11.55 -13.39
CA ILE A 147 6.42 -12.78 -13.01
C ILE A 147 7.18 -12.50 -11.71
N LEU A 148 6.84 -13.22 -10.65
CA LEU A 148 7.37 -12.97 -9.31
C LEU A 148 8.82 -13.44 -9.15
N GLN A 149 9.58 -12.68 -8.37
CA GLN A 149 10.95 -13.01 -7.99
C GLN A 149 11.11 -12.90 -6.47
N ILE A 150 11.85 -13.83 -5.86
CA ILE A 150 12.05 -13.85 -4.39
C ILE A 150 12.64 -12.53 -3.89
N GLY A 151 13.61 -11.95 -4.59
CA GLY A 151 14.24 -10.68 -4.21
C GLY A 151 13.33 -9.44 -4.36
N LYS A 152 12.16 -9.60 -4.99
CA LYS A 152 11.19 -8.53 -5.25
C LYS A 152 9.96 -8.61 -4.35
N VAL A 153 9.90 -9.60 -3.46
CA VAL A 153 8.82 -9.78 -2.48
C VAL A 153 9.39 -9.51 -1.10
N ALA A 154 9.00 -8.38 -0.50
CA ALA A 154 9.56 -7.92 0.77
C ALA A 154 8.49 -7.29 1.67
N CYS A 155 8.73 -7.27 2.98
CA CYS A 155 7.95 -6.49 3.92
C CYS A 155 8.66 -5.14 4.09
N ASP A 156 8.20 -4.12 3.37
CA ASP A 156 8.69 -2.76 3.56
C ASP A 156 8.06 -2.13 4.83
N PRO A 157 8.70 -1.12 5.46
CA PRO A 157 8.19 -0.53 6.69
C PRO A 157 6.80 0.10 6.55
N LEU A 158 6.45 0.64 5.37
CA LEU A 158 5.16 1.28 5.13
C LEU A 158 4.03 0.26 5.04
N LEU A 159 4.29 -0.93 4.47
CA LEU A 159 3.29 -1.99 4.35
C LEU A 159 2.59 -2.30 5.69
N ARG A 160 3.32 -2.31 6.81
CA ARG A 160 2.71 -2.58 8.12
C ARG A 160 1.80 -1.45 8.59
N ILE A 161 2.14 -0.22 8.25
CA ILE A 161 1.36 0.98 8.59
C ILE A 161 0.10 1.00 7.74
N GLU A 162 0.23 0.81 6.44
CA GLU A 162 -0.89 0.75 5.50
C GLU A 162 -1.89 -0.36 5.88
N ILE A 163 -1.42 -1.52 6.38
CA ILE A 163 -2.28 -2.60 6.85
C ILE A 163 -3.02 -2.21 8.14
N GLU A 164 -2.37 -1.48 9.05
CA GLU A 164 -2.99 -1.03 10.31
C GLU A 164 -4.04 0.07 10.05
N GLU A 165 -3.72 1.00 9.15
CA GLU A 165 -4.68 2.01 8.67
C GLU A 165 -5.87 1.32 8.01
N PHE A 166 -5.64 0.34 7.13
CA PHE A 166 -6.70 -0.44 6.50
C PHE A 166 -7.57 -1.19 7.52
N ARG A 167 -6.97 -1.74 8.58
CA ARG A 167 -7.72 -2.39 9.68
C ARG A 167 -8.59 -1.38 10.45
N SER A 168 -8.11 -0.16 10.63
CA SER A 168 -8.85 0.90 11.33
C SER A 168 -10.02 1.44 10.51
N LEU A 169 -9.96 1.29 9.18
CA LEU A 169 -11.03 1.65 8.24
C LEU A 169 -12.12 0.58 8.14
N GLU A 170 -11.83 -0.68 8.44
CA GLU A 170 -12.89 -1.68 8.56
C GLU A 170 -13.71 -1.34 9.83
N PRO A 171 -14.99 -0.93 9.70
CA PRO A 171 -15.82 -0.79 10.88
C PRO A 171 -15.80 -2.14 11.58
N ALA A 172 -15.51 -2.15 12.88
CA ALA A 172 -15.63 -3.33 13.70
C ALA A 172 -17.01 -3.97 13.44
N ALA A 173 -17.04 -5.01 12.60
CA ALA A 173 -18.25 -5.65 12.16
C ALA A 173 -18.41 -6.95 12.96
N PRO A 174 -19.10 -6.94 14.12
CA PRO A 174 -19.82 -8.12 14.50
C PRO A 174 -21.01 -8.22 13.55
N ASN A 175 -20.99 -9.24 12.68
CA ASN A 175 -22.16 -9.76 11.96
C ASN A 175 -22.62 -8.99 10.70
N ALA A 176 -21.85 -9.05 9.62
CA ALA A 176 -22.37 -8.81 8.27
C ALA A 176 -23.10 -10.05 7.71
N THR A 177 -24.12 -10.57 8.42
CA THR A 177 -24.94 -11.71 7.96
C THR A 177 -26.44 -11.43 7.83
N ASN A 178 -26.91 -10.20 8.03
CA ASN A 178 -28.33 -9.87 7.82
C ASN A 178 -28.49 -8.88 6.66
N ILE A 179 -28.46 -9.41 5.43
CA ILE A 179 -29.13 -8.76 4.30
C ILE A 179 -30.47 -9.50 4.20
N GLU A 180 -31.51 -8.97 4.85
CA GLU A 180 -32.87 -9.48 4.68
C GLU A 180 -33.39 -8.97 3.33
N ASP A 181 -33.66 -9.92 2.43
CA ASP A 181 -34.27 -9.71 1.13
C ASP A 181 -35.79 -9.52 1.31
N PHE A 182 -36.29 -8.34 0.97
CA PHE A 182 -37.70 -7.96 1.15
C PHE A 182 -38.52 -8.01 -0.16
N THR A 183 -38.06 -8.71 -1.19
CA THR A 183 -38.87 -8.90 -2.40
C THR A 183 -39.85 -10.07 -2.26
N ASP A 184 -40.88 -9.91 -1.43
CA ASP A 184 -42.16 -10.61 -1.62
C ASP A 184 -43.17 -9.57 -2.13
N LEU A 185 -43.30 -9.52 -3.46
CA LEU A 185 -44.44 -8.86 -4.10
C LEU A 185 -45.63 -9.82 -3.93
N ASN A 186 -46.59 -9.38 -3.14
CA ASN A 186 -47.83 -10.08 -2.89
C ASN A 186 -48.70 -10.00 -4.16
N ASP A 187 -48.50 -10.93 -5.09
CA ASP A 187 -49.40 -11.17 -6.23
C ASP A 187 -50.61 -11.96 -5.73
N ASP A 188 -51.56 -11.26 -5.11
CA ASP A 188 -52.94 -11.73 -4.99
C ASP A 188 -53.77 -10.89 -5.97
N ASP A 189 -53.87 -11.37 -7.21
CA ASP A 189 -54.89 -10.95 -8.16
C ASP A 189 -56.27 -11.35 -7.56
N GLU A 190 -57.04 -10.35 -7.11
CA GLU A 190 -58.48 -10.50 -6.84
C GLU A 190 -59.21 -10.73 -8.18
N ASP A 191 -59.39 -12.00 -8.56
CA ASP A 191 -60.46 -12.42 -9.46
C ASP A 191 -61.80 -12.28 -8.71
N ASP A 192 -62.53 -11.19 -8.97
CA ASP A 192 -63.96 -11.08 -8.64
C ASP A 192 -64.79 -10.94 -9.94
N GLU A 193 -65.90 -11.69 -9.95
CA GLU A 193 -66.84 -12.05 -11.03
C GLU A 193 -67.45 -10.93 -11.88
#